data_AF-A0AAE8QHM3-F1
#
_entry.id   AF-A0AAE8QHM3-F1
#
_cell.length_a   1.000
_cell.length_b   1.000
_cell.length_c   1.000
_cell.angle_alpha   90.00
_cell.angle_beta   90.00
_cell.angle_gamma   90.00
#
_symmetry.space_group_name_H-M   'P 1'
#
loop_
_entity.id
_entity.type
_entity.pdbx_description
1 polymer ?
#
loop_
_entity_poly.entity_id
_entity_poly.type
_entity_poly.pdbx_seq_one_letter_code
_entity_poly.pdbx_strand_id
1 'polypeptide(L)' 'MRVTQSMLSNNMLRNLNSSYGKMSNYQNMLTSGRKFNKPSEDPVAAVVGMGYRVDLGK' A
#
# COMPACT_ATOMS: atom_id res chain seq x y z
N MET A 1 23.38 -21.15 13.42
CA MET A 1 22.37 -21.17 12.33
C MET A 1 23.10 -21.26 10.98
N ARG A 2 22.67 -22.12 10.06
CA ARG A 2 23.32 -22.29 8.74
C ARG A 2 22.50 -21.58 7.66
N VAL A 3 23.10 -20.63 6.93
CA VAL A 3 22.46 -19.98 5.77
C VAL A 3 22.81 -20.76 4.50
N THR A 4 21.82 -21.10 3.68
CA THR A 4 22.02 -21.83 2.41
C THR A 4 21.66 -20.96 1.21
N GLN A 5 22.22 -21.27 0.04
CA GLN A 5 21.93 -20.54 -1.20
C GLN A 5 20.43 -20.57 -1.55
N SER A 6 19.75 -21.68 -1.29
CA SER A 6 18.30 -21.76 -1.45
C SER A 6 17.55 -20.85 -0.48
N MET A 7 18.04 -20.67 0.75
CA MET A 7 17.44 -19.71 1.69
C MET A 7 17.68 -18.26 1.26
N LEU A 8 18.86 -17.91 0.77
CA LEU A 8 19.13 -16.57 0.24
C LEU A 8 18.25 -16.27 -0.98
N SER A 9 18.14 -17.21 -1.92
CA SER A 9 17.34 -17.05 -3.13
C SER A 9 15.84 -16.95 -2.82
N ASN A 10 15.33 -17.78 -1.91
CA ASN A 10 13.93 -17.69 -1.47
C ASN A 10 13.62 -16.38 -0.75
N ASN A 11 14.53 -15.90 0.10
CA ASN A 11 14.36 -14.59 0.76
C ASN A 11 14.42 -13.46 -0.27
N MET A 12 15.34 -13.51 -1.24
CA MET A 12 15.42 -12.51 -2.30
C MET A 12 14.14 -12.48 -3.14
N LEU A 13 13.61 -13.64 -3.56
CA LEU A 13 12.37 -13.72 -4.32
C LEU A 13 11.16 -13.20 -3.52
N ARG A 14 11.07 -13.50 -2.22
CA ARG A 14 10.02 -12.94 -1.35
C ARG A 14 10.11 -11.43 -1.23
N ASN A 15 11.33 -10.90 -1.06
CA ASN A 15 11.55 -9.45 -0.99
C ASN A 15 11.22 -8.77 -2.31
N LEU A 16 11.65 -9.34 -3.45
CA LEU A 16 11.29 -8.84 -4.77
C LEU A 16 9.77 -8.81 -4.96
N ASN A 17 9.08 -9.91 -4.65
CA ASN A 17 7.63 -9.98 -4.78
C ASN A 17 6.90 -8.92 -3.92
N SER A 18 7.33 -8.76 -2.66
CA SER A 18 6.83 -7.70 -1.76
C SER A 18 7.09 -6.30 -2.32
N SER A 19 8.30 -6.05 -2.85
CA SER A 19 8.66 -4.77 -3.48
C SER A 19 7.82 -4.48 -4.72
N TYR A 20 7.55 -5.49 -5.57
CA TYR A 20 6.65 -5.34 -6.71
C TYR A 20 5.21 -5.05 -6.28
N GLY A 21 4.71 -5.69 -5.22
CA GLY A 21 3.38 -5.39 -4.66
C GLY A 21 3.28 -3.94 -4.18
N LYS A 22 4.32 -3.43 -3.48
CA LYS A 22 4.39 -2.03 -3.04
C LYS A 22 4.47 -1.07 -4.23
N MET A 23 5.28 -1.38 -5.24
CA MET A 23 5.38 -0.58 -6.47
C MET A 23 4.01 -0.43 -7.14
N SER A 24 3.25 -1.52 -7.26
CA SER A 24 1.89 -1.48 -7.81
C SER A 24 0.97 -0.55 -6.99
N ASN A 25 1.05 -0.60 -5.67
CA ASN A 25 0.28 0.31 -4.81
C ASN A 25 0.68 1.78 -5.00
N TYR A 26 1.98 2.08 -5.07
CA TYR A 26 2.44 3.44 -5.35
C TYR A 26 2.03 3.91 -6.73
N GLN A 27 2.09 3.05 -7.75
CA GLN A 27 1.58 3.35 -9.08
C GLN A 27 0.08 3.70 -9.03
N ASN A 28 -0.71 2.98 -8.25
CA ASN A 28 -2.13 3.28 -8.04
C ASN A 28 -2.35 4.62 -7.32
N MET A 29 -1.47 5.01 -6.38
CA MET A 29 -1.53 6.31 -5.70
C MET A 29 -1.16 7.45 -6.66
N LEU A 30 -0.17 7.24 -7.52
CA LEU A 30 0.24 8.21 -8.54
C LEU A 30 -0.84 8.42 -9.60
N THR A 31 -1.48 7.34 -10.08
CA THR A 31 -2.53 7.44 -11.09
C THR A 31 -3.81 8.05 -10.55
N SER A 32 -4.18 7.76 -9.30
CA SER A 32 -5.40 8.33 -8.70
C SER A 32 -5.19 9.74 -8.17
N GLY A 33 -3.95 10.18 -7.95
CA GLY A 33 -3.61 11.42 -7.27
C GLY A 33 -4.07 11.48 -5.81
N ARG A 34 -4.55 10.36 -5.24
CA ARG A 34 -5.03 10.27 -3.86
C ARG A 34 -4.03 9.51 -3.02
N LYS A 35 -3.75 10.04 -1.82
CA LYS A 35 -2.85 9.43 -0.84
C LYS A 35 -3.31 8.03 -0.41
N PHE A 36 -4.62 7.78 -0.42
CA PHE A 36 -5.22 6.48 -0.12
C PHE A 36 -6.33 6.22 -1.14
N ASN A 37 -6.37 5.01 -1.69
CA ASN A 37 -7.37 4.63 -2.69
C ASN A 37 -8.46 3.74 -2.11
N LYS A 38 -8.14 2.99 -1.05
CA LYS A 38 -9.07 2.08 -0.41
C LYS A 38 -9.26 2.53 1.05
N PRO A 39 -10.50 2.61 1.56
CA PRO A 39 -10.75 2.88 2.97
C PRO A 39 -10.07 1.88 3.92
N SER A 40 -9.72 0.68 3.42
CA SER A 40 -8.99 -0.33 4.17
C SER A 40 -7.52 0.04 4.46
N GLU A 41 -6.92 0.98 3.72
CA GLU A 41 -5.52 1.41 3.91
C GLU A 41 -5.37 2.30 5.15
N ASP A 42 -6.37 3.14 5.42
CA ASP A 42 -6.50 3.92 6.64
C ASP A 42 -7.99 4.23 6.90
N PRO A 43 -8.66 3.44 7.75
CA PRO A 43 -10.08 3.63 8.01
C PRO A 43 -10.36 4.92 8.77
N VAL A 44 -9.43 5.43 9.59
CA VAL A 44 -9.62 6.65 10.37
C VAL A 44 -9.56 7.87 9.45
N ALA A 45 -8.51 7.96 8.62
CA ALA A 45 -8.40 9.05 7.64
C ALA A 45 -9.53 9.01 6.61
N ALA A 46 -10.02 7.82 6.24
CA ALA A 46 -11.17 7.69 5.35
C ALA A 46 -12.46 8.22 5.99
N VAL A 47 -12.76 7.87 7.24
CA VAL A 47 -13.97 8.36 7.95
C VAL A 47 -13.93 9.87 8.13
N VAL A 48 -12.79 10.42 8.57
CA VAL A 48 -12.62 11.87 8.72
C VAL A 48 -12.74 12.59 7.38
N GLY A 49 -12.11 12.06 6.32
CA GLY A 49 -12.20 12.61 4.98
C GLY A 49 -13.61 12.56 4.39
N MET A 50 -14.39 11.52 4.70
CA MET A 50 -15.81 11.44 4.31
C MET A 50 -16.65 12.47 5.07
N GLY A 51 -16.44 12.65 6.37
CA GLY A 51 -17.10 13.69 7.17
C GLY A 51 -16.87 15.09 6.58
N TYR A 52 -15.61 15.46 6.35
CA TYR A 52 -15.28 16.76 5.73
C TYR A 52 -15.91 16.93 4.34
N ARG A 53 -15.99 15.87 3.53
CA ARG A 53 -16.64 15.92 2.21
C ARG A 53 -18.15 16.16 2.29
N VAL A 54 -18.80 15.59 3.31
CA VAL A 54 -20.23 15.81 3.57
C VAL A 54 -20.47 17.24 4.05
N ASP A 55 -19.58 17.77 4.90
CA ASP A 55 -19.69 19.13 5.44
C ASP A 55 -19.45 20.21 4.37
N LEU A 56 -18.50 20.02 3.45
CA LEU A 56 -18.27 20.94 2.33
C LEU A 56 -19.37 20.91 1.26
N GLY A 57 -20.20 19.86 1.23
CA GLY A 57 -21.31 19.72 0.28
C GLY A 57 -22.62 20.35 0.77
N LYS A 58 -22.64 20.87 2.01
CA LYS A 58 -23.70 21.76 2.51
C LYS A 58 -23.38 23.21 2.18
#